data_AF-A0A839H7H9-F1
#
_entry.id   AF-A0A839H7H9-F1
#
_cell.length_a   1.000
_cell.length_b   1.000
_cell.length_c   1.000
_cell.angle_alpha   90.00
_cell.angle_beta   90.00
_cell.angle_gamma   90.00
#
_symmetry.space_group_name_H-M   'P 1'
#
loop_
_entity.id
_entity.type
_entity.pdbx_description
1 polymer ?
#
loop_
_entity_poly.entity_id
_entity_poly.type
_entity_poly.pdbx_seq_one_letter_code
_entity_poly.pdbx_strand_id
1 'polypeptide(L)'
;MKIAYGKKVSTAFIAAIKSIAQIFNWTDNHVNWLMACIAFETGSTFSPSIKNPSSSATGLIQFMDATANQLGTTTAELRKMTAVEQLTYVEKYFKPYAHRIHSLEDMYMAILWPAAIGLPLNAVLWKQGSKWYNANKGLDPKKRGFITKEMAAAKVRVLLERGMRNENAIEYNAVTQEVHSVNIFSFLTVLKQGYALRHASTWKNVSVATALLTSVLTGLFGVAATLNWIPADFISEATLSELSSIVVSAVTFVIGYLGIAADETVGVK
;
A
#
# COMPACT_ATOMS: atom_id res chain seq x y z
N MET A 1 8.36 -14.47 2.58
CA MET A 1 8.67 -14.12 1.17
C MET A 1 9.70 -13.02 1.15
N LYS A 2 10.57 -13.01 0.14
CA LYS A 2 11.53 -11.92 -0.04
C LYS A 2 10.88 -10.70 -0.73
N ILE A 3 11.09 -9.51 -0.19
CA ILE A 3 10.55 -8.25 -0.71
C ILE A 3 11.67 -7.37 -1.26
N ALA A 4 11.63 -7.07 -2.56
CA ALA A 4 12.55 -6.17 -3.24
C ALA A 4 12.52 -4.78 -2.59
N TYR A 5 13.68 -4.23 -2.24
CA TYR A 5 13.81 -2.94 -1.53
C TYR A 5 13.04 -2.85 -0.20
N GLY A 6 12.68 -3.97 0.43
CA GLY A 6 11.94 -3.95 1.70
C GLY A 6 12.64 -3.15 2.81
N LYS A 7 13.98 -3.03 2.78
CA LYS A 7 14.75 -2.22 3.75
C LYS A 7 14.61 -0.71 3.53
N LYS A 8 14.04 -0.26 2.41
CA LYS A 8 13.84 1.15 2.05
C LYS A 8 12.49 1.70 2.45
N VAL A 9 11.57 0.85 2.90
CA VAL A 9 10.18 1.20 3.14
C VAL A 9 9.73 0.71 4.51
N SER A 10 8.66 1.31 5.03
CA SER A 10 8.08 0.87 6.30
C SER A 10 7.33 -0.46 6.15
N THR A 11 7.11 -1.13 7.28
CA THR A 11 6.27 -2.33 7.36
C THR A 11 4.83 -2.04 6.89
N ALA A 12 4.29 -0.87 7.24
CA ALA A 12 2.99 -0.40 6.77
C ALA A 12 2.92 -0.25 5.24
N PHE A 13 3.99 0.22 4.60
CA PHE A 13 4.07 0.31 3.15
C PHE A 13 4.05 -1.08 2.48
N ILE A 14 4.80 -2.03 3.05
CA ILE A 14 4.82 -3.43 2.58
C ILE A 14 3.43 -4.06 2.74
N ALA A 15 2.80 -3.90 3.91
CA ALA A 15 1.45 -4.39 4.16
C ALA A 15 0.44 -3.81 3.15
N ALA A 16 0.52 -2.51 2.85
CA ALA A 16 -0.34 -1.85 1.89
C ALA A 16 -0.14 -2.41 0.45
N ILE A 17 1.09 -2.58 -0.02
CA ILE A 17 1.32 -3.21 -1.34
C ILE A 17 0.81 -4.66 -1.39
N LYS A 18 1.00 -5.42 -0.31
CA LYS A 18 0.45 -6.79 -0.23
C LYS A 18 -1.07 -6.79 -0.27
N SER A 19 -1.72 -5.82 0.36
CA SER A 19 -3.17 -5.66 0.29
C SER A 19 -3.63 -5.36 -1.15
N ILE A 20 -2.93 -4.46 -1.85
CA ILE A 20 -3.18 -4.21 -3.29
C ILE A 20 -3.06 -5.51 -4.10
N ALA A 21 -2.01 -6.30 -3.85
CA ALA A 21 -1.82 -7.56 -4.54
C ALA A 21 -2.99 -8.54 -4.28
N GLN A 22 -3.46 -8.63 -3.03
CA GLN A 22 -4.63 -9.46 -2.70
C GLN A 22 -5.89 -8.98 -3.42
N ILE A 23 -6.18 -7.67 -3.43
CA ILE A 23 -7.34 -7.07 -4.10
C ILE A 23 -7.35 -7.41 -5.59
N PHE A 24 -6.17 -7.43 -6.23
CA PHE A 24 -6.01 -7.72 -7.66
C PHE A 24 -5.78 -9.19 -7.99
N ASN A 25 -5.85 -10.09 -7.00
CA ASN A 25 -5.48 -11.50 -7.15
C ASN A 25 -4.09 -11.67 -7.79
N TRP A 26 -3.18 -10.77 -7.44
CA TRP A 26 -1.78 -10.77 -7.85
C TRP A 26 -0.95 -11.64 -6.90
N THR A 27 0.13 -12.19 -7.46
CA THR A 27 1.08 -13.02 -6.72
C THR A 27 2.19 -12.19 -6.08
N ASP A 28 2.99 -12.85 -5.25
CA ASP A 28 4.25 -12.36 -4.68
C ASP A 28 5.21 -11.72 -5.71
N ASN A 29 5.19 -12.21 -6.96
CA ASN A 29 5.99 -11.60 -8.02
C ASN A 29 5.54 -10.18 -8.34
N HIS A 30 4.24 -9.92 -8.36
CA HIS A 30 3.68 -8.60 -8.65
C HIS A 30 4.02 -7.59 -7.56
N VAL A 31 4.05 -8.02 -6.30
CA VAL A 31 4.53 -7.19 -5.18
C VAL A 31 5.94 -6.69 -5.49
N ASN A 32 6.84 -7.59 -5.87
CA ASN A 32 8.22 -7.25 -6.20
C ASN A 32 8.34 -6.44 -7.50
N TRP A 33 7.48 -6.69 -8.50
CA TRP A 33 7.43 -5.90 -9.73
C TRP A 33 6.99 -4.47 -9.45
N LEU A 34 6.01 -4.26 -8.58
CA LEU A 34 5.54 -2.93 -8.20
C LEU A 34 6.62 -2.18 -7.41
N MET A 35 7.30 -2.87 -6.49
CA MET A 35 8.47 -2.31 -5.78
C MET A 35 9.56 -1.87 -6.77
N ALA A 36 9.85 -2.67 -7.80
CA ALA A 36 10.84 -2.33 -8.82
C ALA A 36 10.40 -1.15 -9.70
N CYS A 37 9.12 -1.08 -10.07
CA CYS A 37 8.57 0.07 -10.81
C CYS A 37 8.67 1.35 -9.98
N ILE A 38 8.28 1.32 -8.70
CA ILE A 38 8.41 2.47 -7.79
C ILE A 38 9.88 2.86 -7.63
N ALA A 39 10.79 1.89 -7.51
CA ALA A 39 12.22 2.16 -7.46
C ALA A 39 12.73 2.81 -8.74
N PHE A 40 12.19 2.47 -9.91
CA PHE A 40 12.55 3.13 -11.16
C PHE A 40 12.04 4.57 -11.20
N GLU A 41 10.74 4.75 -10.93
CA GLU A 41 10.03 6.02 -11.02
C GLU A 41 10.51 7.07 -10.01
N THR A 42 11.01 6.63 -8.85
CA THR A 42 11.49 7.51 -7.77
C THR A 42 13.02 7.61 -7.67
N GLY A 43 13.77 6.98 -8.58
CA GLY A 43 15.22 6.87 -8.45
C GLY A 43 15.66 6.12 -7.18
N SER A 44 14.90 5.10 -6.80
CA SER A 44 15.08 4.22 -5.64
C SER A 44 14.93 4.93 -4.28
N THR A 45 14.33 6.12 -4.24
CA THR A 45 14.08 6.86 -2.99
C THR A 45 12.78 6.44 -2.31
N PHE A 46 11.81 5.90 -3.06
CA PHE A 46 10.44 5.64 -2.57
C PHE A 46 9.77 6.90 -2.00
N SER A 47 10.22 8.09 -2.40
CA SER A 47 9.67 9.35 -1.94
C SER A 47 8.34 9.66 -2.65
N PRO A 48 7.25 9.93 -1.92
CA PRO A 48 5.95 10.29 -2.51
C PRO A 48 5.93 11.72 -3.06
N SER A 49 6.92 12.55 -2.72
CA SER A 49 6.98 13.96 -3.08
C SER A 49 7.90 14.27 -4.26
N ILE A 50 8.62 13.27 -4.77
CA ILE A 50 9.58 13.47 -5.87
C ILE A 50 8.83 13.85 -7.15
N LYS A 51 9.24 14.97 -7.75
CA LYS A 51 8.67 15.50 -8.99
C LYS A 51 9.75 15.51 -10.07
N ASN A 52 9.40 15.02 -11.25
CA ASN A 52 10.25 15.20 -12.42
C ASN A 52 10.33 16.71 -12.76
N PRO A 53 11.53 17.31 -12.83
CA PRO A 53 11.67 18.74 -13.12
C PRO A 53 11.20 19.10 -14.54
N SER A 54 11.19 18.14 -15.46
CA SER A 54 10.83 18.33 -16.87
C SER A 54 9.34 18.05 -17.17
N SER A 55 8.53 17.68 -16.18
CA SER A 55 7.11 17.37 -16.37
C SER A 55 6.28 17.58 -15.10
N SER A 56 4.99 17.24 -15.15
CA SER A 56 4.13 17.18 -13.96
C SER A 56 4.32 15.91 -13.12
N ALA A 57 5.07 14.94 -13.65
CA ALA A 57 5.14 13.59 -13.09
C ALA A 57 5.61 13.60 -11.63
N THR A 58 4.84 12.96 -10.75
CA THR A 58 4.96 13.13 -9.30
C THR A 58 4.72 11.83 -8.53
N GLY A 59 5.53 11.58 -7.51
CA GLY A 59 5.33 10.51 -6.52
C GLY A 59 5.76 9.11 -6.98
N LEU A 60 5.26 8.10 -6.29
CA LEU A 60 5.71 6.71 -6.32
C LEU A 60 5.70 6.07 -7.70
N ILE A 61 4.71 6.41 -8.54
CA ILE A 61 4.62 5.95 -9.93
C ILE A 61 4.61 7.12 -10.93
N GLN A 62 5.09 8.29 -10.50
CA GLN A 62 5.21 9.50 -11.33
C GLN A 62 3.88 9.91 -12.01
N PHE A 63 2.81 10.03 -11.22
CA PHE A 63 1.50 10.49 -11.68
C PHE A 63 1.58 11.82 -12.43
N MET A 64 1.03 11.86 -13.64
CA MET A 64 0.86 13.08 -14.43
C MET A 64 -0.38 13.86 -13.96
N ASP A 65 -0.44 15.17 -14.19
CA ASP A 65 -1.56 16.02 -13.73
C ASP A 65 -2.92 15.50 -14.20
N ALA A 66 -3.03 15.15 -15.49
CA ALA A 66 -4.26 14.60 -16.05
C ALA A 66 -4.70 13.30 -15.36
N THR A 67 -3.75 12.41 -15.06
CA THR A 67 -4.01 11.16 -14.34
C THR A 67 -4.43 11.42 -12.90
N ALA A 68 -3.73 12.31 -12.18
CA ALA A 68 -4.08 12.68 -10.82
C ALA A 68 -5.52 13.22 -10.74
N ASN A 69 -5.89 14.10 -11.67
CA ASN A 69 -7.24 14.67 -11.76
C ASN A 69 -8.30 13.59 -12.01
N GLN A 70 -8.04 12.63 -12.91
CA GLN A 70 -8.94 11.50 -13.16
C GLN A 70 -9.13 10.59 -11.95
N LEU A 71 -8.14 10.53 -11.05
CA LEU A 71 -8.20 9.78 -9.80
C LEU A 71 -8.83 10.57 -8.64
N GLY A 72 -9.28 11.79 -8.91
CA GLY A 72 -9.95 12.67 -7.93
C GLY A 72 -8.99 13.40 -6.98
N THR A 73 -7.77 13.70 -7.41
CA THR A 73 -6.76 14.46 -6.66
C THR A 73 -5.92 15.34 -7.59
N THR A 74 -4.85 15.94 -7.10
CA THR A 74 -3.87 16.71 -7.89
C THR A 74 -2.45 16.26 -7.56
N THR A 75 -1.49 16.52 -8.44
CA THR A 75 -0.06 16.28 -8.14
C THR A 75 0.43 17.08 -6.94
N ALA A 76 -0.14 18.27 -6.69
CA ALA A 76 0.16 19.08 -5.52
C ALA A 76 -0.30 18.42 -4.21
N GLU A 77 -1.46 17.76 -4.21
CA GLU A 77 -1.95 16.97 -3.07
C GLU A 77 -1.17 15.68 -2.90
N LEU A 78 -0.91 14.96 -4.00
CA LEU A 78 -0.11 13.73 -3.99
C LEU A 78 1.27 13.96 -3.36
N ARG A 79 1.91 15.12 -3.59
CA ARG A 79 3.22 15.46 -2.97
C ARG A 79 3.17 15.63 -1.46
N LYS A 80 2.01 15.96 -0.90
CA LYS A 80 1.82 16.18 0.53
C LYS A 80 1.48 14.89 1.28
N MET A 81 1.13 13.83 0.55
CA MET A 81 0.82 12.53 1.11
C MET A 81 2.09 11.80 1.57
N THR A 82 1.92 10.97 2.58
CA THR A 82 2.87 9.92 2.92
C THR A 82 2.93 8.87 1.80
N ALA A 83 4.00 8.07 1.81
CA ALA A 83 4.15 6.98 0.85
C ALA A 83 2.99 5.97 0.96
N VAL A 84 2.49 5.70 2.17
CA VAL A 84 1.38 4.76 2.40
C VAL A 84 0.05 5.31 1.89
N GLU A 85 -0.26 6.58 2.14
CA GLU A 85 -1.49 7.22 1.60
C GLU A 85 -1.49 7.24 0.08
N GLN A 86 -0.33 7.49 -0.53
CA GLN A 86 -0.21 7.51 -1.98
C GLN A 86 -0.44 6.12 -2.61
N LEU A 87 -0.23 5.02 -1.87
CA LEU A 87 -0.52 3.66 -2.35
C LEU A 87 -2.02 3.44 -2.62
N THR A 88 -2.94 4.16 -1.96
CA THR A 88 -4.37 4.14 -2.33
C THR A 88 -4.60 4.65 -3.75
N TYR A 89 -3.81 5.62 -4.21
CA TYR A 89 -3.90 6.12 -5.59
C TYR A 89 -3.18 5.18 -6.57
N VAL A 90 -2.11 4.50 -6.13
CA VAL A 90 -1.47 3.44 -6.91
C VAL A 90 -2.46 2.30 -7.16
N GLU A 91 -3.21 1.87 -6.15
CA GLU A 91 -4.30 0.90 -6.31
C GLU A 91 -5.32 1.37 -7.34
N LYS A 92 -5.92 2.55 -7.15
CA LYS A 92 -6.92 3.10 -8.08
C LYS A 92 -6.40 3.17 -9.52
N TYR A 93 -5.13 3.55 -9.69
CA TYR A 93 -4.48 3.63 -10.99
C TYR A 93 -4.33 2.27 -11.68
N PHE A 94 -3.92 1.24 -10.95
CA PHE A 94 -3.69 -0.09 -11.51
C PHE A 94 -4.98 -0.90 -11.71
N LYS A 95 -6.07 -0.58 -11.00
CA LYS A 95 -7.36 -1.27 -11.10
C LYS A 95 -7.83 -1.59 -12.53
N PRO A 96 -7.84 -0.66 -13.51
CA PRO A 96 -8.26 -0.98 -14.88
C PRO A 96 -7.31 -1.92 -15.64
N TYR A 97 -6.06 -2.05 -15.20
CA TYR A 97 -5.02 -2.85 -15.85
C TYR A 97 -4.74 -4.18 -15.16
N ALA A 98 -5.20 -4.35 -13.92
CA ALA A 98 -4.77 -5.41 -13.02
C ALA A 98 -4.82 -6.82 -13.62
N HIS A 99 -5.92 -7.14 -14.31
CA HIS A 99 -6.14 -8.45 -14.94
C HIS A 99 -5.27 -8.71 -16.19
N ARG A 100 -4.62 -7.69 -16.74
CA ARG A 100 -3.77 -7.76 -17.95
C ARG A 100 -2.28 -7.85 -17.62
N ILE A 101 -1.91 -7.72 -16.35
CA ILE A 101 -0.52 -7.72 -15.91
C ILE A 101 -0.08 -9.16 -15.66
N HIS A 102 0.75 -9.68 -16.56
CA HIS A 102 1.27 -11.05 -16.48
C HIS A 102 2.80 -11.11 -16.37
N SER A 103 3.46 -9.95 -16.45
CA SER A 103 4.92 -9.80 -16.39
C SER A 103 5.32 -8.46 -15.77
N LEU A 104 6.59 -8.34 -15.37
CA LEU A 104 7.18 -7.06 -14.97
C LEU A 104 7.01 -6.01 -16.07
N GLU A 105 7.18 -6.41 -17.32
CA GLU A 105 7.06 -5.54 -18.47
C GLU A 105 5.64 -5.05 -18.66
N ASP A 106 4.63 -5.90 -18.44
CA ASP A 106 3.22 -5.47 -18.48
C ASP A 106 2.91 -4.45 -17.39
N MET A 107 3.40 -4.68 -16.17
CA MET A 107 3.23 -3.73 -15.09
C MET A 107 3.88 -2.38 -15.41
N TYR A 108 5.09 -2.40 -15.96
CA TYR A 108 5.76 -1.17 -16.36
C TYR A 108 5.10 -0.52 -17.58
N MET A 109 4.56 -1.29 -18.53
CA MET A 109 3.79 -0.75 -19.64
C MET A 109 2.49 -0.10 -19.14
N ALA A 110 1.87 -0.59 -18.07
CA ALA A 110 0.74 0.12 -17.48
C ALA A 110 1.12 1.53 -17.03
N ILE A 111 2.35 1.76 -16.52
CA ILE A 111 2.85 3.08 -16.14
C ILE A 111 3.25 3.92 -17.37
N LEU A 112 4.07 3.35 -18.25
CA LEU A 112 4.71 4.08 -19.35
C LEU A 112 3.81 4.26 -20.57
N TRP A 113 3.11 3.19 -20.98
CA TRP A 113 2.34 3.13 -22.22
C TRP A 113 1.30 2.00 -22.20
N PRO A 114 0.10 2.20 -21.61
CA PRO A 114 -0.87 1.12 -21.35
C PRO A 114 -1.31 0.31 -22.58
N ALA A 115 -1.22 0.89 -23.79
CA ALA A 115 -1.53 0.18 -25.03
C ALA A 115 -0.53 -0.96 -25.35
N ALA A 116 0.62 -1.02 -24.68
CA ALA A 116 1.63 -2.06 -24.86
C ALA A 116 1.53 -3.25 -23.88
N ILE A 117 0.58 -3.20 -22.94
CA ILE A 117 0.31 -4.33 -22.05
C ILE A 117 -0.16 -5.53 -22.89
N GLY A 118 0.48 -6.69 -22.70
CA GLY A 118 0.21 -7.93 -23.45
C GLY A 118 0.97 -8.06 -24.78
N LEU A 119 1.63 -7.01 -25.28
CA LEU A 119 2.46 -7.13 -26.47
C LEU A 119 3.71 -8.00 -26.23
N PRO A 120 4.27 -8.66 -27.25
CA PRO A 120 5.51 -9.42 -27.11
C PRO A 120 6.71 -8.51 -26.82
N LEU A 121 7.75 -9.05 -26.19
CA LEU A 121 8.94 -8.30 -25.76
C LEU A 121 9.66 -7.56 -26.90
N ASN A 122 9.69 -8.16 -28.09
CA ASN A 122 10.30 -7.59 -29.29
C ASN A 122 9.40 -6.58 -30.03
N ALA A 123 8.17 -6.34 -29.58
CA ALA A 123 7.29 -5.35 -30.20
C ALA A 123 7.94 -3.96 -30.15
N VAL A 124 8.06 -3.31 -31.32
CA VAL A 124 8.53 -1.94 -31.43
C VAL A 124 7.43 -1.00 -30.96
N LEU A 125 7.70 -0.28 -29.87
CA LEU A 125 6.78 0.72 -29.33
C LEU A 125 6.88 2.02 -30.13
N TRP A 126 8.12 2.50 -30.31
CA TRP A 126 8.37 3.78 -30.96
C TRP A 126 9.61 3.72 -31.86
N LYS A 127 9.56 4.45 -32.97
CA LYS A 127 10.68 4.63 -33.91
C LYS A 127 11.20 6.07 -33.86
N GLN A 128 12.46 6.24 -34.22
CA GLN A 128 13.11 7.53 -34.34
C GLN A 128 12.30 8.49 -35.22
N GLY A 129 12.24 9.75 -34.82
CA GLY A 129 11.40 10.77 -35.46
C GLY A 129 10.00 10.91 -34.85
N SER A 130 9.49 9.90 -34.13
CA SER A 130 8.24 10.06 -33.37
C SER A 130 8.44 10.89 -32.10
N LYS A 131 7.38 11.62 -31.70
CA LYS A 131 7.34 12.36 -30.42
C LYS A 131 7.71 11.48 -29.23
N TRP A 132 7.20 10.25 -29.20
CA TRP A 132 7.40 9.30 -28.12
C TRP A 132 8.82 8.75 -28.05
N TYR A 133 9.43 8.44 -29.20
CA TYR A 133 10.85 8.08 -29.21
C TYR A 133 11.71 9.25 -28.74
N ASN A 134 11.44 10.47 -29.18
CA ASN A 134 12.25 11.63 -28.80
C ASN A 134 12.21 11.89 -27.29
N ALA A 135 11.04 11.75 -26.66
CA ALA A 135 10.87 11.86 -25.21
C ALA A 135 11.57 10.72 -24.43
N ASN A 136 11.65 9.53 -25.03
CA ASN A 136 12.13 8.31 -24.37
C ASN A 136 13.44 7.77 -24.96
N LYS A 137 14.21 8.58 -25.71
CA LYS A 137 15.42 8.16 -26.43
C LYS A 137 16.47 7.51 -25.53
N GLY A 138 16.46 7.81 -24.23
CA GLY A 138 17.31 7.16 -23.23
C GLY A 138 17.02 5.67 -22.99
N LEU A 139 15.95 5.13 -23.57
CA LEU A 139 15.60 3.71 -23.58
C LEU A 139 16.16 2.97 -24.81
N ASP A 140 16.83 3.66 -25.74
CA ASP A 140 17.56 3.06 -26.86
C ASP A 140 19.08 3.12 -26.64
N PRO A 141 19.66 2.26 -25.77
CA PRO A 141 21.06 2.37 -25.35
C PRO A 141 22.07 2.21 -26.49
N LYS A 142 21.69 1.50 -27.56
CA LYS A 142 22.57 1.31 -28.73
C LYS A 142 22.21 2.23 -29.90
N LYS A 143 21.31 3.20 -29.70
CA LYS A 143 20.89 4.18 -30.73
C LYS A 143 20.48 3.52 -32.05
N ARG A 144 19.71 2.43 -31.99
CA ARG A 144 19.25 1.66 -33.16
C ARG A 144 18.13 2.37 -33.93
N GLY A 145 17.56 3.43 -33.38
CA GLY A 145 16.46 4.18 -33.98
C GLY A 145 15.08 3.60 -33.68
N PHE A 146 14.96 2.69 -32.71
CA PHE A 146 13.69 2.17 -32.22
C PHE A 146 13.79 1.72 -30.76
N ILE A 147 12.65 1.67 -30.07
CA ILE A 147 12.52 1.18 -28.70
C ILE A 147 11.51 0.04 -28.71
N THR A 148 11.91 -1.14 -28.23
CA THR A 148 11.01 -2.27 -28.01
C THR A 148 10.45 -2.27 -26.58
N LYS A 149 9.42 -3.08 -26.33
CA LYS A 149 8.89 -3.31 -24.99
C LYS A 149 9.96 -3.80 -24.01
N GLU A 150 10.80 -4.74 -24.44
CA GLU A 150 11.94 -5.22 -23.66
C GLU A 150 12.90 -4.08 -23.29
N MET A 151 13.29 -3.26 -24.27
CA MET A 151 14.21 -2.15 -24.04
C MET A 151 13.63 -1.12 -23.06
N ALA A 152 12.33 -0.84 -23.17
CA ALA A 152 11.64 0.10 -22.29
C ALA A 152 11.69 -0.35 -20.82
N ALA A 153 11.49 -1.64 -20.55
CA ALA A 153 11.46 -2.19 -19.19
C ALA A 153 12.83 -2.67 -18.66
N ALA A 154 13.88 -2.71 -19.50
CA ALA A 154 15.16 -3.30 -19.16
C ALA A 154 15.77 -2.73 -17.86
N LYS A 155 15.67 -1.41 -17.63
CA LYS A 155 16.17 -0.78 -16.41
C LYS A 155 15.37 -1.17 -15.17
N VAL A 156 14.06 -1.38 -15.32
CA VAL A 156 13.19 -1.86 -14.22
C VAL A 156 13.58 -3.29 -13.83
N ARG A 157 13.89 -4.15 -14.81
CA ARG A 157 14.38 -5.51 -14.56
C ARG A 157 15.69 -5.52 -13.77
N VAL A 158 16.65 -4.68 -14.15
CA VAL A 158 17.89 -4.49 -13.38
C VAL A 158 17.61 -4.02 -11.95
N LEU A 159 16.64 -3.11 -11.76
CA LEU A 159 16.25 -2.64 -10.43
C LEU A 159 15.54 -3.71 -9.61
N LEU A 160 14.74 -4.59 -10.22
CA LEU A 160 14.16 -5.75 -9.54
C LEU A 160 15.28 -6.65 -8.99
N GLU A 161 16.22 -7.05 -9.85
CA GLU A 161 17.36 -7.89 -9.45
C GLU A 161 18.17 -7.26 -8.32
N ARG A 162 18.47 -5.95 -8.42
CA ARG A 162 19.14 -5.19 -7.36
C ARG A 162 18.33 -5.14 -6.07
N GLY A 163 17.03 -4.89 -6.17
CA GLY A 163 16.12 -4.83 -5.02
C GLY A 163 16.03 -6.15 -4.28
N MET A 164 16.17 -7.28 -4.99
CA MET A 164 16.12 -8.63 -4.44
C MET A 164 17.43 -9.09 -3.78
N ARG A 165 18.51 -8.30 -3.82
CA ARG A 165 19.76 -8.65 -3.13
C ARG A 165 19.61 -8.49 -1.60
N ASN A 166 20.34 -9.28 -0.82
CA ASN A 166 20.19 -9.33 0.64
C ASN A 166 20.43 -7.98 1.33
N GLU A 167 21.27 -7.12 0.76
CA GLU A 167 21.53 -5.77 1.26
C GLU A 167 20.34 -4.82 1.10
N ASN A 168 19.41 -5.09 0.17
CA ASN A 168 18.25 -4.23 -0.12
C ASN A 168 16.91 -4.86 0.31
N ALA A 169 16.81 -6.19 0.23
CA ALA A 169 15.60 -6.92 0.53
C ALA A 169 15.42 -7.22 2.02
N ILE A 170 14.19 -7.53 2.40
CA ILE A 170 13.87 -8.20 3.67
C ILE A 170 13.23 -9.56 3.38
N GLU A 171 13.34 -10.47 4.34
CA GLU A 171 12.43 -11.61 4.44
C GLU A 171 11.19 -11.18 5.24
N TYR A 172 10.06 -11.09 4.55
CA TYR A 172 8.78 -10.78 5.16
C TYR A 172 8.08 -12.07 5.59
N ASN A 173 8.01 -12.28 6.91
CA ASN A 173 7.25 -13.36 7.54
C ASN A 173 5.99 -12.77 8.17
N ALA A 174 4.82 -13.18 7.67
CA ALA A 174 3.54 -12.63 8.14
C ALA A 174 3.27 -12.91 9.64
N VAL A 175 3.92 -13.92 10.21
CA VAL A 175 3.71 -14.40 11.60
C VAL A 175 4.37 -13.51 12.66
N THR A 176 5.37 -12.70 12.31
CA THR A 176 6.19 -11.97 13.32
C THR A 176 5.88 -10.48 13.45
N GLN A 177 4.81 -9.97 12.83
CA GLN A 177 4.49 -8.53 12.83
C GLN A 177 3.07 -8.16 13.25
N GLU A 178 2.30 -9.09 13.81
CA GLU A 178 0.94 -8.77 14.33
C GLU A 178 0.91 -8.04 15.69
N VAL A 179 2.06 -7.74 16.28
CA VAL A 179 2.13 -6.90 17.48
C VAL A 179 3.15 -5.81 17.18
N HIS A 180 2.74 -4.54 17.19
CA HIS A 180 3.55 -3.32 17.43
C HIS A 180 3.07 -2.05 16.72
N SER A 181 1.99 -2.07 15.93
CA SER A 181 1.31 -0.81 15.59
C SER A 181 -0.16 -1.02 15.26
N VAL A 182 -1.01 -1.07 16.29
CA VAL A 182 -2.40 -0.65 16.11
C VAL A 182 -2.34 0.85 15.84
N ASN A 183 -2.36 1.23 14.56
CA ASN A 183 -2.49 2.63 14.17
C ASN A 183 -3.90 3.08 14.58
N ILE A 184 -3.99 3.78 15.70
CA ILE A 184 -5.24 4.23 16.28
C ILE A 184 -6.03 5.12 15.30
N PHE A 185 -5.36 5.77 14.34
CA PHE A 185 -6.01 6.51 13.26
C PHE A 185 -6.70 5.60 12.24
N SER A 186 -6.13 4.44 11.90
CA SER A 186 -6.78 3.46 11.02
C SER A 186 -8.02 2.86 11.69
N PHE A 187 -7.93 2.56 12.99
CA PHE A 187 -9.06 2.12 13.81
C PHE A 187 -10.16 3.20 13.88
N LEU A 188 -9.80 4.47 14.10
CA LEU A 188 -10.74 5.60 14.10
C LEU A 188 -11.31 5.89 12.70
N THR A 189 -10.59 5.59 11.63
CA THR A 189 -11.07 5.77 10.24
C THR A 189 -12.08 4.70 9.87
N VAL A 190 -11.85 3.45 10.27
CA VAL A 190 -12.81 2.35 10.15
C VAL A 190 -14.07 2.65 10.99
N LEU A 191 -13.91 3.17 12.21
CA LEU A 191 -15.05 3.63 13.02
C LEU A 191 -15.79 4.80 12.37
N LYS A 192 -15.09 5.77 11.75
CA LYS A 192 -15.71 6.90 11.04
C LYS A 192 -16.42 6.49 9.75
N GLN A 193 -15.87 5.54 8.99
CA GLN A 193 -16.57 4.96 7.82
C GLN A 193 -17.79 4.14 8.25
N GLY A 194 -17.67 3.38 9.36
CA GLY A 194 -18.79 2.73 10.01
C GLY A 194 -19.81 3.71 10.60
N TYR A 195 -19.38 4.91 11.02
CA TYR A 195 -20.24 6.01 11.48
C TYR A 195 -20.94 6.72 10.31
N ALA A 196 -20.30 6.85 9.15
CA ALA A 196 -20.91 7.36 7.93
C ALA A 196 -21.99 6.42 7.37
N LEU A 197 -21.91 5.12 7.68
CA LEU A 197 -22.99 4.16 7.45
C LEU A 197 -24.17 4.31 8.46
N ARG A 198 -24.00 5.05 9.57
CA ARG A 198 -25.03 5.32 10.60
C ARG A 198 -25.96 6.49 10.30
N HIS A 199 -26.19 6.80 9.03
CA HIS A 199 -27.34 7.62 8.62
C HIS A 199 -28.34 6.85 7.76
N ALA A 200 -28.36 5.52 7.88
CA ALA A 200 -29.50 4.69 7.51
C ALA A 200 -30.37 4.43 8.76
N SER A 201 -31.54 5.07 8.79
CA SER A 201 -32.46 5.24 9.92
C SER A 201 -33.21 3.98 10.40
N THR A 202 -32.62 2.78 10.39
CA THR A 202 -33.40 1.53 10.58
C THR A 202 -32.80 0.42 11.46
N TRP A 203 -31.68 0.63 12.16
CA TRP A 203 -31.06 -0.46 12.93
C TRP A 203 -31.68 -0.64 14.33
N LYS A 204 -32.86 -1.27 14.38
CA LYS A 204 -33.23 -2.12 15.52
C LYS A 204 -32.56 -3.47 15.29
N ASN A 205 -31.40 -3.72 15.87
CA ASN A 205 -30.90 -5.05 16.31
C ASN A 205 -29.39 -4.98 16.59
N VAL A 206 -29.04 -5.19 17.86
CA VAL A 206 -27.69 -5.15 18.46
C VAL A 206 -26.76 -6.26 17.91
N SER A 207 -27.29 -7.26 17.21
CA SER A 207 -26.55 -8.43 16.74
C SER A 207 -25.44 -8.14 15.72
N VAL A 208 -25.56 -7.10 14.90
CA VAL A 208 -24.57 -6.81 13.85
C VAL A 208 -23.37 -6.04 14.40
N ALA A 209 -23.58 -5.17 15.38
CA ALA A 209 -22.49 -4.48 16.08
C ALA A 209 -21.66 -5.46 16.92
N THR A 210 -22.32 -6.40 17.60
CA THR A 210 -21.65 -7.47 18.34
C THR A 210 -20.88 -8.41 17.40
N ALA A 211 -21.46 -8.80 16.26
CA ALA A 211 -20.77 -9.64 15.28
C ALA A 211 -19.52 -8.96 14.68
N LEU A 212 -19.57 -7.65 14.42
CA LEU A 212 -18.43 -6.84 13.97
C LEU A 212 -17.34 -6.72 15.05
N LEU A 213 -17.72 -6.54 16.31
CA LEU A 213 -16.77 -6.45 17.41
C LEU A 213 -16.09 -7.82 17.67
N THR A 214 -16.86 -8.90 17.64
CA THR A 214 -16.35 -10.27 17.85
C THR A 214 -15.46 -10.73 16.69
N SER A 215 -15.78 -10.37 15.44
CA SER A 215 -14.92 -10.69 14.28
C SER A 215 -13.63 -9.86 14.24
N VAL A 216 -13.67 -8.61 14.69
CA VAL A 216 -12.47 -7.78 14.85
C VAL A 216 -11.58 -8.32 15.98
N LEU A 217 -12.16 -8.81 17.08
CA LEU A 217 -11.39 -9.33 18.22
C LEU A 217 -10.86 -10.77 18.01
N THR A 218 -11.64 -11.65 17.36
CA THR A 218 -11.19 -13.02 17.03
C THR A 218 -10.16 -13.04 15.90
N GLY A 219 -10.16 -12.04 15.02
CA GLY A 219 -9.12 -11.86 14.00
C GLY A 219 -7.78 -11.32 14.53
N LEU A 220 -7.74 -10.83 15.77
CA LEU A 220 -6.56 -10.19 16.38
C LEU A 220 -5.82 -11.06 17.41
N PHE A 221 -6.40 -12.18 17.85
CA PHE A 221 -5.74 -13.06 18.82
C PHE A 221 -6.04 -14.54 18.52
N GLY A 222 -5.02 -15.27 18.06
CA GLY A 222 -5.02 -16.73 17.99
C GLY A 222 -4.94 -17.42 19.36
N VAL A 223 -5.62 -16.90 20.39
CA VAL A 223 -5.69 -17.52 21.72
C VAL A 223 -7.12 -17.39 22.26
N ALA A 224 -7.91 -18.45 22.08
CA ALA A 224 -9.30 -18.55 22.50
C ALA A 224 -9.49 -18.69 24.04
N ALA A 225 -8.60 -18.17 24.89
CA ALA A 225 -8.53 -18.60 26.29
C ALA A 225 -8.88 -17.57 27.38
N THR A 226 -9.15 -16.29 27.08
CA THR A 226 -9.32 -15.27 28.15
C THR A 226 -10.61 -14.43 28.10
N LEU A 227 -11.56 -14.74 27.21
CA LEU A 227 -12.83 -14.01 27.13
C LEU A 227 -14.02 -14.65 27.85
N ASN A 228 -13.82 -15.79 28.53
CA ASN A 228 -14.87 -16.49 29.27
C ASN A 228 -15.29 -15.81 30.60
N TRP A 229 -14.87 -14.57 30.87
CA TRP A 229 -15.09 -13.91 32.16
C TRP A 229 -15.71 -12.51 32.06
N ILE A 230 -16.46 -12.23 30.99
CA ILE A 230 -17.30 -11.03 30.92
C ILE A 230 -18.75 -11.47 30.72
N PRO A 231 -19.62 -11.32 31.73
CA PRO A 231 -21.04 -11.60 31.60
C PRO A 231 -21.66 -10.73 30.50
N ALA A 232 -22.40 -11.34 29.58
CA ALA A 232 -22.94 -10.68 28.38
C ALA A 232 -23.92 -9.52 28.70
N ASP A 233 -24.54 -9.60 29.87
CA ASP A 233 -25.45 -8.64 30.50
C ASP A 233 -24.77 -7.34 30.95
N PHE A 234 -23.46 -7.35 31.21
CA PHE A 234 -22.72 -6.14 31.59
C PHE A 234 -22.49 -5.18 30.41
N ILE A 235 -22.41 -5.72 29.18
CA ILE A 235 -22.10 -4.96 27.97
C ILE A 235 -23.34 -4.20 27.44
N SER A 236 -24.54 -4.68 27.75
CA SER A 236 -25.80 -4.05 27.29
C SER A 236 -26.16 -2.76 28.03
N GLU A 237 -25.62 -2.55 29.22
CA GLU A 237 -26.02 -1.43 30.10
C GLU A 237 -24.88 -0.41 30.33
N ALA A 238 -23.65 -0.73 29.93
CA ALA A 238 -22.50 0.14 30.11
C ALA A 238 -22.53 1.37 29.18
N THR A 239 -22.27 2.53 29.76
CA THR A 239 -22.07 3.78 29.01
C THR A 239 -20.79 3.72 28.18
N LEU A 240 -20.70 4.55 27.14
CA LEU A 240 -19.49 4.67 26.30
C LEU A 240 -18.23 5.00 27.11
N SER A 241 -18.36 5.71 28.24
CA SER A 241 -17.22 6.02 29.11
C SER A 241 -16.74 4.81 29.90
N GLU A 242 -17.66 3.96 30.36
CA GLU A 242 -17.33 2.72 31.09
C GLU A 242 -16.69 1.69 30.16
N LEU A 243 -17.21 1.55 28.94
CA LEU A 243 -16.58 0.69 27.92
C LEU A 243 -15.18 1.20 27.54
N SER A 244 -14.98 2.52 27.50
CA SER A 244 -13.65 3.09 27.23
C SER A 244 -12.66 2.83 28.37
N SER A 245 -13.09 2.90 29.62
CA SER A 245 -12.22 2.65 30.78
C SER A 245 -11.84 1.17 30.89
N ILE A 246 -12.74 0.27 30.50
CA ILE A 246 -12.48 -1.18 30.43
C ILE A 246 -11.47 -1.51 29.35
N VAL A 247 -11.60 -0.92 28.16
CA VAL A 247 -10.61 -1.09 27.08
C VAL A 247 -9.24 -0.55 27.49
N VAL A 248 -9.19 0.63 28.11
CA VAL A 248 -7.95 1.23 28.63
C VAL A 248 -7.34 0.36 29.73
N SER A 249 -8.15 -0.17 30.65
CA SER A 249 -7.69 -1.03 31.74
C SER A 249 -7.18 -2.39 31.24
N ALA A 250 -7.85 -2.99 30.25
CA ALA A 250 -7.42 -4.23 29.61
C ALA A 250 -6.09 -4.05 28.87
N VAL A 251 -5.92 -2.92 28.17
CA VAL A 251 -4.66 -2.56 27.50
C VAL A 251 -3.55 -2.33 28.54
N THR A 252 -3.83 -1.62 29.62
CA THR A 252 -2.85 -1.31 30.68
C THR A 252 -2.42 -2.56 31.45
N PHE A 253 -3.36 -3.47 31.75
CA PHE A 253 -3.07 -4.74 32.41
C PHE A 253 -2.20 -5.66 31.54
N VAL A 254 -2.46 -5.71 30.23
CA VAL A 254 -1.65 -6.49 29.28
C VAL A 254 -0.24 -5.90 29.12
N ILE A 255 -0.08 -4.58 29.11
CA ILE A 255 1.23 -3.91 29.11
C ILE A 255 2.02 -4.24 30.39
N GLY A 256 1.37 -4.21 31.55
CA GLY A 256 1.98 -4.56 32.84
C GLY A 256 2.34 -6.03 32.97
N TYR A 257 1.51 -6.95 32.46
CA TYR A 257 1.74 -8.40 32.52
C TYR A 257 2.86 -8.87 31.56
N LEU A 258 3.09 -8.14 30.47
CA LEU A 258 4.14 -8.43 29.49
C LEU A 258 5.48 -7.71 29.77
N GLY A 259 5.59 -6.95 30.87
CA GLY A 259 6.83 -6.28 31.27
C GLY A 259 7.32 -5.20 30.29
N ILE A 260 6.43 -4.66 29.46
CA ILE A 260 6.78 -3.64 28.48
C ILE A 260 6.78 -2.29 29.21
N ALA A 261 7.96 -1.73 29.46
CA ALA A 261 8.07 -0.38 29.99
C ALA A 261 7.39 0.60 29.02
N ALA A 262 6.35 1.28 29.49
CA ALA A 262 5.80 2.42 28.78
C ALA A 262 6.85 3.53 28.79
N ASP A 263 7.31 3.96 27.62
CA ASP A 263 8.11 5.16 27.48
C ASP A 263 7.20 6.36 27.77
N GLU A 264 7.28 6.87 28.99
CA GLU A 264 6.61 8.10 29.41
C GLU A 264 7.27 9.30 28.73
N THR A 265 6.70 9.74 27.61
CA THR A 265 6.81 11.16 27.23
C THR A 265 5.44 11.71 26.84
N VAL A 266 4.61 11.94 27.87
CA VAL A 266 3.67 13.06 27.88
C VAL A 266 4.46 14.29 28.30
N GLY A 267 4.77 15.15 27.34
CA GLY A 267 5.33 16.47 27.58
C GLY A 267 4.40 17.53 27.04
N VAL A 268 3.32 17.82 27.76
CA VAL A 268 2.56 19.06 27.62
C VAL A 268 3.31 20.14 28.41
N LYS A 269 3.96 21.06 27.69
CA LYS A 269 4.02 22.49 27.98
C LYS A 269 4.14 23.25 26.66
#